data_AF-A0A519UHB6-F1
#
_entry.id   AF-A0A519UHB6-F1
#
_cell.length_a   1.000
_cell.length_b   1.000
_cell.length_c   1.000
_cell.angle_alpha   90.00
_cell.angle_beta   90.00
_cell.angle_gamma   90.00
#
_symmetry.space_group_name_H-M   'P 1'
#
loop_
_entity.id
_entity.type
_entity.pdbx_description
1 polymer ?
#
loop_
_entity_poly.entity_id
_entity_poly.type
_entity_poly.pdbx_seq_one_letter_code
_entity_poly.pdbx_strand_id
1 'polypeptide(L)'
;MYNLNSGTVIDFDKILTDQTTYFLPVNKGKYYHTFPLAACDGESIYTSFPSVNMFDAHNENSDKAVKYTTALQTYFTKGSKTDNPVILQIKLKDNL
;
A
#
# COMPACT_ATOMS: atom_id res chain seq x y z
N MET A 1 -6.72 -3.96 -13.43
CA MET A 1 -6.81 -5.39 -13.08
C MET A 1 -8.13 -5.94 -13.60
N TYR A 2 -8.16 -7.18 -14.11
CA TYR A 2 -9.37 -7.77 -14.68
C TYR A 2 -9.72 -9.06 -13.93
N ASN A 3 -10.95 -9.17 -13.42
CA ASN A 3 -11.45 -10.39 -12.77
C ASN A 3 -12.05 -11.31 -13.84
N LEU A 4 -11.45 -12.49 -14.04
CA LEU A 4 -11.88 -13.48 -15.03
C LEU A 4 -13.21 -14.15 -14.69
N ASN A 5 -13.61 -14.17 -13.43
CA ASN A 5 -14.85 -14.81 -12.97
C ASN A 5 -16.06 -13.89 -13.13
N SER A 6 -15.93 -12.62 -12.74
CA SER A 6 -17.03 -11.64 -12.79
C SER A 6 -17.02 -10.74 -14.03
N GLY A 7 -15.91 -10.70 -14.79
CA GLY A 7 -15.74 -9.75 -15.90
C GLY A 7 -15.48 -8.31 -15.46
N THR A 8 -15.29 -8.08 -14.16
CA THR A 8 -15.09 -6.76 -13.59
C THR A 8 -13.69 -6.21 -13.91
N VAL A 9 -13.64 -4.98 -14.42
CA VAL A 9 -12.40 -4.21 -14.58
C VAL A 9 -12.22 -3.31 -13.36
N ILE A 10 -11.11 -3.48 -12.66
CA ILE A 10 -10.70 -2.67 -11.51
C ILE A 10 -9.57 -1.74 -11.94
N ASP A 11 -9.79 -0.43 -11.80
CA ASP A 11 -8.77 0.59 -11.99
C ASP A 11 -7.90 0.69 -10.72
N PHE A 12 -6.64 0.29 -10.83
CA PHE A 12 -5.70 0.26 -9.69
C PHE A 12 -5.43 1.67 -9.14
N ASP A 13 -5.43 2.68 -10.01
CA ASP A 13 -5.16 4.08 -9.62
C ASP A 13 -6.32 4.70 -8.83
N LYS A 14 -7.49 4.03 -8.79
CA LYS A 14 -8.68 4.48 -8.06
C LYS A 14 -8.92 3.75 -6.75
N ILE A 15 -7.97 2.93 -6.31
CA ILE A 15 -8.04 2.29 -4.99
C ILE A 15 -7.72 3.33 -3.90
N LEU A 16 -8.65 3.57 -3.00
CA LEU A 16 -8.44 4.50 -1.88
C LEU A 16 -7.81 3.80 -0.69
N THR A 17 -7.09 4.56 0.14
CA THR A 17 -6.56 4.07 1.41
C THR A 17 -7.62 4.20 2.50
N ASP A 18 -7.63 3.25 3.43
CA ASP A 18 -8.61 3.20 4.52
C ASP A 18 -8.00 2.56 5.77
N GLN A 19 -8.84 2.23 6.75
CA GLN A 19 -8.39 1.57 7.98
C GLN A 19 -7.71 0.21 7.72
N THR A 20 -8.10 -0.53 6.68
CA THR A 20 -7.52 -1.83 6.34
C THR A 20 -6.12 -1.72 5.77
N THR A 21 -5.81 -0.58 5.14
CA THR A 21 -4.46 -0.24 4.67
C THR A 21 -3.68 0.59 5.68
N TYR A 22 -4.20 0.80 6.89
CA TYR A 22 -3.65 1.71 7.90
C TYR A 22 -3.48 3.15 7.39
N PHE A 23 -4.31 3.55 6.42
CA PHE A 23 -4.19 4.80 5.65
C PHE A 23 -2.82 4.98 4.95
N LEU A 24 -2.04 3.91 4.84
CA LEU A 24 -0.76 3.93 4.13
C LEU A 24 -0.98 3.83 2.62
N PRO A 25 -0.04 4.36 1.80
CA PRO A 25 -0.17 4.37 0.34
C PRO A 25 -0.22 2.95 -0.23
N VAL A 26 -1.21 2.69 -1.08
CA VAL A 26 -1.35 1.41 -1.80
C VAL A 26 -1.28 1.55 -3.32
N ASN A 27 -1.41 2.77 -3.84
CA ASN A 27 -1.26 3.11 -5.25
C ASN A 27 -0.65 4.50 -5.40
N LYS A 28 -0.61 4.98 -6.66
CA LYS A 28 -0.05 6.27 -7.05
C LYS A 28 -0.62 7.42 -6.21
N GLY A 29 -1.94 7.47 -6.01
CA GLY A 29 -2.61 8.52 -5.22
C GLY A 29 -2.00 9.92 -5.43
N LYS A 30 -1.52 10.51 -4.33
CA LYS A 30 -0.83 11.83 -4.23
C LYS A 30 0.66 11.80 -4.59
N TYR A 31 1.23 10.61 -4.84
CA TYR A 31 2.65 10.40 -5.12
C TYR A 31 2.88 10.27 -6.63
N TYR A 32 3.50 11.29 -7.22
CA TYR A 32 3.57 11.47 -8.67
C TYR A 32 4.45 10.46 -9.43
N HIS A 33 5.19 9.60 -8.74
CA HIS A 33 6.02 8.57 -9.36
C HIS A 33 5.26 7.26 -9.52
N THR A 34 5.20 6.77 -10.76
CA THR A 34 4.62 5.48 -11.11
C THR A 34 5.46 4.38 -10.46
N PHE A 35 4.94 3.72 -9.43
CA PHE A 35 5.49 2.45 -8.96
C PHE A 35 4.78 1.34 -9.72
N PRO A 36 5.41 0.76 -10.77
CA PRO A 36 4.77 -0.31 -11.51
C PRO A 36 4.50 -1.50 -10.58
N LEU A 37 3.50 -2.30 -10.96
CA LEU A 37 3.40 -3.65 -10.41
C LEU A 37 4.70 -4.37 -10.79
N ALA A 38 5.45 -4.80 -9.77
CA ALA A 38 6.82 -5.28 -9.91
C ALA A 38 6.86 -6.80 -10.13
N ALA A 39 5.99 -7.54 -9.46
CA ALA A 39 5.93 -9.00 -9.57
C ALA A 39 4.52 -9.54 -9.27
N CYS A 40 4.28 -10.78 -9.67
CA CYS A 40 3.09 -11.56 -9.33
C CYS A 40 3.53 -13.01 -9.15
N ASP A 41 3.13 -13.65 -8.06
CA ASP A 41 3.44 -15.07 -7.77
C ASP A 41 2.27 -16.02 -8.09
N GLY A 42 1.20 -15.49 -8.70
CA GLY A 42 -0.04 -16.21 -8.99
C GLY A 42 -1.11 -16.07 -7.91
N GLU A 43 -0.77 -15.60 -6.71
CA GLU A 43 -1.70 -15.36 -5.61
C GLU A 43 -1.77 -13.86 -5.24
N SER A 44 -0.62 -13.20 -5.21
CA SER A 44 -0.44 -11.81 -4.81
C SER A 44 0.28 -11.01 -5.89
N ILE A 45 -0.04 -9.72 -5.93
CA ILE A 45 0.66 -8.73 -6.74
C ILE A 45 1.57 -7.92 -5.81
N TYR A 46 2.79 -7.67 -6.27
CA TYR A 46 3.80 -6.96 -5.50
C TYR A 46 4.16 -5.64 -6.16
N THR A 47 4.36 -4.62 -5.35
CA THR A 47 4.98 -3.35 -5.74
C THR A 47 5.86 -2.85 -4.60
N SER A 48 6.53 -1.72 -4.79
CA SER A 48 7.35 -1.10 -3.75
C SER A 48 7.04 0.38 -3.62
N PHE A 49 7.11 0.88 -2.39
CA PHE A 49 6.92 2.29 -2.07
C PHE A 49 8.16 2.82 -1.35
N PRO A 50 8.70 3.99 -1.73
CA PRO A 50 9.76 4.63 -1.01
C PRO A 50 9.37 4.84 0.46
N SER A 51 10.32 4.65 1.38
CA SER A 51 10.06 4.88 2.80
C SER A 51 9.57 6.31 3.08
N VAL A 52 10.10 7.31 2.37
CA VAL A 52 9.61 8.70 2.47
C VAL A 52 8.09 8.81 2.33
N ASN A 53 7.47 8.13 1.36
CA ASN A 53 6.02 8.18 1.17
C ASN A 53 5.25 7.54 2.34
N MET A 54 5.77 6.43 2.88
CA MET A 54 5.17 5.72 4.01
C MET A 54 5.19 6.57 5.28
N PHE A 55 6.33 7.22 5.55
CA PHE A 55 6.49 8.11 6.71
C PHE A 55 5.70 9.42 6.55
N ASP A 56 5.59 9.97 5.34
CA ASP A 56 4.73 11.12 5.07
C ASP A 56 3.27 10.78 5.37
N ALA A 57 2.77 9.65 4.88
CA ALA A 57 1.43 9.16 5.20
C ALA A 57 1.23 8.89 6.70
N HIS A 58 2.24 8.34 7.39
CA HIS A 58 2.17 8.12 8.83
C HIS A 58 1.98 9.44 9.59
N ASN A 59 2.75 10.47 9.24
CA ASN A 59 2.66 11.79 9.88
C ASN A 59 1.35 12.50 9.56
N GLU A 60 0.91 12.45 8.30
CA GLU A 60 -0.34 13.06 7.82
C GLU A 60 -1.60 12.45 8.44
N ASN A 61 -1.54 11.21 8.93
CA ASN A 61 -2.67 10.52 9.57
C ASN A 61 -2.46 10.35 11.09
N SER A 62 -1.59 11.15 11.71
CA SER A 62 -1.32 11.11 13.16
C SER A 62 -2.56 11.42 14.01
N ASP A 63 -3.51 12.17 13.47
CA ASP A 63 -4.82 12.50 14.05
C ASP A 63 -5.80 11.31 14.05
N LYS A 64 -5.58 10.29 13.20
CA LYS A 64 -6.52 9.16 13.02
C LYS A 64 -6.36 8.04 14.05
N ALA A 65 -5.42 8.17 15.00
CA ALA A 65 -5.13 7.17 16.02
C ALA A 65 -5.02 5.74 15.47
N VAL A 66 -4.29 5.58 14.36
CA VAL A 66 -4.17 4.33 13.61
C VAL A 66 -3.51 3.25 14.47
N LYS A 67 -4.15 2.08 14.57
CA LYS A 67 -3.60 0.91 15.28
C LYS A 67 -2.74 0.08 14.34
N TYR A 68 -1.46 0.43 14.23
CA TYR A 68 -0.49 -0.32 13.42
C TYR A 68 -0.19 -1.70 14.01
N THR A 69 0.17 -2.66 13.15
CA THR A 69 0.72 -3.96 13.58
C THR A 69 2.08 -3.78 14.26
N THR A 70 2.54 -4.78 15.02
CA THR A 70 3.85 -4.76 15.69
C THR A 70 5.00 -4.49 14.71
N ALA A 71 4.93 -5.05 13.50
CA ALA A 71 5.93 -4.83 12.45
C ALA A 71 5.96 -3.36 11.98
N LEU A 72 4.79 -2.78 11.69
CA LEU A 72 4.68 -1.39 11.26
C LEU A 72 5.05 -0.41 12.38
N GLN A 73 4.66 -0.67 13.62
CA GLN A 73 5.09 0.12 14.77
C GLN A 73 6.61 0.13 14.90
N THR A 74 7.24 -1.04 14.77
CA THR A 74 8.71 -1.15 14.82
C THR A 74 9.36 -0.37 13.69
N TYR A 75 8.82 -0.49 12.47
CA TYR A 75 9.30 0.24 11.29
C TYR A 75 9.23 1.76 11.48
N PHE A 76 8.08 2.31 11.90
CA PHE A 76 7.94 3.75 12.11
C PHE A 76 8.71 4.28 13.34
N THR A 77 8.93 3.45 14.36
CA THR A 77 9.65 3.86 15.58
C THR A 77 11.17 3.82 15.41
N LYS A 78 11.69 2.82 14.69
CA LYS A 78 13.15 2.59 14.56
C LYS A 78 13.71 3.08 13.22
N GLY A 79 12.87 3.15 12.19
CA GLY A 79 13.28 3.50 10.84
C GLY A 79 13.20 4.99 10.54
N SER A 80 13.45 5.32 9.28
CA SER A 80 13.46 6.69 8.76
C SER A 80 12.98 6.80 7.32
N LYS A 81 12.71 8.03 6.86
CA LYS A 81 12.34 8.34 5.47
C LYS A 81 13.40 7.91 4.45
N THR A 82 14.66 7.84 4.85
CA THR A 82 15.80 7.50 3.98
C THR A 82 16.08 6.00 3.91
N ASP A 83 15.32 5.19 4.66
CA ASP A 83 15.48 3.74 4.63
C ASP A 83 15.01 3.15 3.29
N ASN A 84 15.31 1.87 3.10
CA ASN A 84 14.91 1.14 1.91
C ASN A 84 13.40 1.21 1.65
N PRO A 85 12.96 1.11 0.38
CA PRO A 85 11.54 0.99 0.04
C PRO A 85 10.87 -0.18 0.75
N VAL A 86 9.58 -0.01 1.07
CA VAL A 86 8.72 -1.05 1.62
C VAL A 86 8.09 -1.83 0.48
N ILE A 87 8.11 -3.16 0.56
CA ILE A 87 7.37 -4.02 -0.37
C ILE A 87 5.91 -4.04 0.05
N LEU A 88 5.02 -3.73 -0.88
CA LEU A 88 3.59 -3.88 -0.72
C LEU A 88 3.13 -5.15 -1.42
N GLN A 89 2.50 -6.03 -0.67
CA GLN A 89 1.83 -7.24 -1.15
C GLN A 89 0.33 -7.00 -1.17
N ILE A 90 -0.29 -7.18 -2.34
CA ILE A 90 -1.72 -6.95 -2.57
C ILE A 90 -2.35 -8.27 -3.00
N LYS A 91 -3.37 -8.70 -2.25
CA LYS A 91 -4.17 -9.88 -2.57
C LYS A 91 -5.61 -9.46 -2.85
N LEU A 92 -6.19 -9.99 -3.93
CA LEU A 92 -7.60 -9.80 -4.22
C LEU A 92 -8.43 -10.52 -3.15
N LYS A 93 -9.54 -9.91 -2.72
CA LYS A 93 -10.47 -10.56 -1.79
C LYS A 93 -11.23 -11.66 -2.53
N ASP A 94 -11.48 -12.76 -1.82
CA ASP A 94 -12.37 -13.80 -2.31
C ASP A 94 -13.80 -13.20 -2.42
N ASN A 95 -14.42 -13.33 -3.60
CA ASN A 95 -15.74 -12.76 -3.98
C ASN A 95 -15.75 -11.26 -4.33
N LEU A 96 -15.08 -10.90 -5.43
CA LEU A 96 -15.14 -9.58 -6.08
C LEU A 96 -16.11 -9.53 -7.28
#